data_AF-A0A451GH26-F1
#
_entry.id   AF-A0A451GH26-F1
#
_cell.length_a   1.000
_cell.length_b   1.000
_cell.length_c   1.000
_cell.angle_alpha   90.00
_cell.angle_beta   90.00
_cell.angle_gamma   90.00
#
_symmetry.space_group_name_H-M   'P 1'
#
loop_
_entity.id
_entity.type
_entity.pdbx_description
1 polymer ?
#
loop_
_entity_poly.entity_id
_entity_poly.type
_entity_poly.pdbx_seq_one_letter_code
_entity_poly.pdbx_strand_id
1 'polypeptide(L)'
;MEDWTKKTDEDVFRRPGEELGSQASYWRDIEIKRRNFLLAKEVAEAQIAAAKATEEAVAAQVRAAEATEKTALWTRVSAVAMALSVVAIVGGYFVSK
;
A
#
# COMPACT_ATOMS: atom_id res chain seq x y z
N MET A 1 28.24 -0.60 -35.79
CA MET A 1 28.09 -1.32 -34.51
C MET A 1 26.71 -1.95 -34.57
N GLU A 2 26.64 -3.28 -34.58
CA GLU A 2 25.37 -4.02 -34.75
C GLU A 2 24.42 -3.70 -33.57
N ASP A 3 23.10 -3.61 -33.82
CA ASP A 3 22.10 -3.25 -32.81
C ASP A 3 21.59 -4.51 -32.11
N TRP A 4 22.21 -4.84 -30.98
CA TRP A 4 21.99 -6.11 -30.26
C TRP A 4 20.73 -6.13 -29.40
N THR A 5 20.08 -4.97 -29.21
CA THR A 5 18.78 -4.89 -28.49
C THR A 5 17.63 -5.54 -29.25
N LYS A 6 17.86 -5.85 -30.54
CA LYS A 6 16.92 -6.54 -31.43
C LYS A 6 17.19 -8.04 -31.55
N LYS A 7 18.24 -8.57 -30.91
CA LYS A 7 18.51 -10.01 -30.96
C LYS A 7 17.49 -10.77 -30.12
N THR A 8 16.99 -11.84 -30.70
CA THR A 8 16.02 -12.72 -30.06
C THR A 8 16.71 -13.56 -28.97
N ASP A 9 15.93 -14.06 -28.01
CA ASP A 9 16.45 -14.96 -26.97
C ASP A 9 17.11 -16.20 -27.61
N GLU A 10 16.58 -16.70 -28.73
CA GLU A 10 17.24 -17.78 -29.45
C GLU A 10 18.64 -17.37 -29.91
N ASP A 11 18.87 -16.16 -30.43
CA ASP A 11 20.18 -15.73 -30.91
C ASP A 11 21.22 -15.54 -29.79
N VAL A 12 20.78 -15.21 -28.58
CA VAL A 12 21.64 -15.04 -27.39
C VAL A 12 21.97 -16.40 -26.75
N PHE A 13 21.08 -17.38 -26.87
CA PHE A 13 21.21 -18.69 -26.20
C PHE A 13 21.46 -19.88 -27.15
N ARG A 14 21.52 -19.67 -28.49
CA ARG A 14 21.54 -20.76 -29.49
C ARG A 14 22.76 -21.65 -29.53
N ARG A 15 23.90 -21.25 -28.96
CA ARG A 15 25.16 -21.98 -29.15
C ARG A 15 25.50 -22.83 -27.93
N PRO A 16 25.11 -24.13 -27.91
CA PRO A 16 25.65 -25.09 -26.95
C PRO A 16 27.11 -25.35 -27.34
N GLY A 17 28.03 -24.54 -26.84
CA GLY A 17 29.46 -24.67 -27.14
C GLY A 17 30.27 -23.37 -27.23
N GLU A 18 29.71 -22.21 -26.88
CA GLU A 18 30.54 -20.99 -26.77
C GLU A 18 31.57 -21.15 -25.65
N GLU A 19 32.85 -21.06 -26.03
CA GLU A 19 33.96 -21.04 -25.07
C GLU A 19 33.79 -19.89 -24.08
N LEU A 20 33.98 -20.23 -22.79
CA LEU A 20 34.10 -19.27 -21.70
C LEU A 20 35.20 -18.25 -22.04
N GLY A 21 34.83 -16.98 -22.15
CA GLY A 21 35.74 -15.89 -22.52
C GLY A 21 35.57 -15.37 -23.96
N SER A 22 34.72 -16.00 -24.78
CA SER A 22 34.31 -15.42 -26.05
C SER A 22 33.50 -14.13 -25.85
N GLN A 23 33.59 -13.21 -26.82
CA GLN A 23 32.88 -11.93 -26.74
C GLN A 23 31.36 -12.13 -26.55
N ALA A 24 30.80 -13.15 -27.19
CA ALA A 24 29.38 -13.51 -27.07
C ALA A 24 28.99 -13.98 -25.66
N SER A 25 29.87 -14.74 -24.97
CA SER A 25 29.64 -15.13 -23.57
C SER A 25 29.60 -13.92 -22.62
N TYR A 26 30.45 -12.92 -22.84
CA TYR A 26 30.45 -11.68 -22.04
C TYR A 26 29.16 -10.88 -22.25
N TRP A 27 28.70 -10.76 -23.49
CA TRP A 27 27.45 -10.07 -23.80
C TRP A 27 26.22 -10.79 -23.23
N ARG A 28 26.21 -12.12 -23.26
CA ARG A 28 25.16 -12.93 -22.60
C ARG A 28 25.12 -12.67 -21.10
N ASP A 29 26.26 -12.65 -20.42
CA ASP A 29 26.33 -12.37 -18.98
C ASP A 29 25.83 -10.94 -18.65
N ILE A 30 26.20 -9.95 -19.47
CA ILE A 30 25.71 -8.57 -19.33
C ILE A 30 24.19 -8.50 -19.52
N GLU A 31 23.65 -9.19 -20.51
CA GLU A 31 22.21 -9.18 -20.79
C GLU A 31 21.42 -9.89 -19.67
N ILE A 32 21.92 -11.01 -19.14
CA ILE A 32 21.34 -11.68 -17.97
C ILE A 32 21.33 -10.73 -16.76
N LYS A 33 22.46 -10.06 -16.49
CA LYS A 33 22.55 -9.08 -15.39
C LYS A 33 21.60 -7.91 -15.58
N ARG A 34 21.47 -7.39 -16.80
CA ARG A 34 20.51 -6.32 -17.14
C ARG A 34 19.07 -6.76 -16.85
N ARG A 35 18.68 -7.95 -17.29
CA ARG A 35 17.33 -8.50 -17.04
C ARG A 35 17.06 -8.69 -15.56
N ASN A 36 18.03 -9.26 -14.83
CA ASN A 36 17.93 -9.41 -13.38
C ASN A 36 17.80 -8.06 -12.66
N PHE A 37 18.53 -7.05 -13.12
CA PHE A 37 18.42 -5.69 -12.58
C PHE A 37 17.03 -5.09 -12.84
N LEU A 38 16.49 -5.23 -14.05
CA LEU A 38 15.15 -4.75 -14.38
C LEU A 38 14.07 -5.44 -13.55
N LEU A 39 14.15 -6.77 -13.41
CA LEU A 39 13.26 -7.54 -12.53
C LEU A 39 13.34 -7.07 -11.07
N ALA A 40 14.54 -6.90 -10.53
CA ALA A 40 14.73 -6.41 -9.16
C ALA A 40 14.17 -4.99 -8.97
N LYS A 41 14.34 -4.13 -9.98
CA LYS A 41 13.77 -2.79 -10.00
C LYS A 41 12.25 -2.83 -9.96
N GLU A 42 11.61 -3.61 -10.83
CA GLU A 42 10.14 -3.73 -10.87
C GLU A 42 9.58 -4.29 -9.55
N VAL A 43 10.25 -5.27 -8.95
CA VAL A 43 9.87 -5.80 -7.63
C VAL A 43 9.99 -4.72 -6.55
N ALA A 44 11.07 -3.94 -6.54
CA ALA A 44 11.25 -2.85 -5.59
C ALA A 44 10.19 -1.75 -5.78
N GLU A 45 9.87 -1.38 -7.02
CA GLU A 45 8.81 -0.41 -7.31
C GLU A 45 7.44 -0.92 -6.85
N ALA A 46 7.12 -2.21 -7.07
CA ALA A 46 5.90 -2.83 -6.60
C ALA A 46 5.81 -2.84 -5.06
N GLN A 47 6.92 -3.13 -4.37
CA GLN A 47 6.99 -3.09 -2.90
C GLN A 47 6.79 -1.66 -2.36
N ILE A 48 7.39 -0.65 -2.99
CA ILE A 48 7.19 0.76 -2.62
C ILE A 48 5.73 1.16 -2.82
N ALA A 49 5.11 0.76 -3.94
CA ALA A 49 3.71 1.04 -4.21
C ALA A 49 2.79 0.39 -3.18
N ALA A 50 3.05 -0.88 -2.82
CA ALA A 50 2.31 -1.58 -1.78
C ALA A 50 2.47 -0.90 -0.41
N ALA A 51 3.70 -0.52 -0.03
CA ALA A 51 3.97 0.18 1.22
C ALA A 51 3.18 1.51 1.31
N LYS A 52 3.19 2.32 0.25
CA LYS A 52 2.41 3.55 0.17
C LYS A 52 0.90 3.30 0.30
N ALA A 53 0.39 2.28 -0.38
CA ALA A 53 -1.02 1.91 -0.28
C ALA A 53 -1.40 1.51 1.15
N THR A 54 -0.52 0.78 1.85
CA THR A 54 -0.72 0.47 3.28
C THR A 54 -0.68 1.71 4.17
N GLU A 55 0.23 2.67 3.94
CA GLU A 55 0.27 3.92 4.70
C GLU A 55 -1.04 4.71 4.57
N GLU A 56 -1.56 4.84 3.35
CA GLU A 56 -2.84 5.51 3.09
C GLU A 56 -4.01 4.80 3.77
N ALA A 57 -4.04 3.46 3.72
CA ALA A 57 -5.06 2.66 4.38
C ALA A 57 -5.02 2.83 5.92
N VAL A 58 -3.84 2.85 6.51
CA VAL A 58 -3.66 3.10 7.96
C VAL A 58 -4.12 4.51 8.32
N ALA A 59 -3.74 5.53 7.53
CA ALA A 59 -4.17 6.90 7.77
C ALA A 59 -5.69 7.09 7.69
N ALA A 60 -6.36 6.35 6.80
CA ALA A 60 -7.83 6.34 6.72
C ALA A 60 -8.47 5.68 7.95
N GLN A 61 -7.91 4.57 8.43
CA GLN A 61 -8.40 3.90 9.65
C GLN A 61 -8.22 4.76 10.89
N VAL A 62 -7.08 5.45 11.04
CA VAL A 62 -6.87 6.39 12.16
C VAL A 62 -7.92 7.49 12.16
N ARG A 63 -8.20 8.11 11.00
CA ARG A 63 -9.26 9.12 10.88
C ARG A 63 -10.65 8.57 11.20
N ALA A 64 -10.97 7.35 10.76
CA ALA A 64 -12.23 6.70 11.08
C ALA A 64 -12.35 6.37 12.58
N ALA A 65 -11.26 5.95 13.22
CA ALA A 65 -11.20 5.70 14.65
C ALA A 65 -11.42 6.99 15.46
N GLU A 66 -10.75 8.09 15.09
CA GLU A 66 -10.95 9.41 15.71
C GLU A 66 -12.40 9.90 15.57
N ALA A 67 -13.01 9.70 14.40
CA ALA A 67 -14.42 10.05 14.18
C ALA A 67 -15.37 9.20 15.03
N THR A 68 -15.04 7.92 15.22
CA THR A 68 -15.80 7.01 16.08
C THR A 68 -15.71 7.44 17.53
N GLU A 69 -14.51 7.79 18.01
CA GLU A 69 -14.29 8.26 19.37
C GLU A 69 -15.06 9.56 19.66
N LYS A 70 -14.97 10.55 18.76
CA LYS A 70 -15.71 11.81 18.88
C LYS A 70 -17.22 11.58 18.92
N THR A 71 -17.73 10.74 18.03
CA THR A 71 -19.17 10.38 18.01
C THR A 71 -19.60 9.70 19.31
N ALA A 72 -18.78 8.79 19.84
CA ALA A 72 -19.07 8.10 21.09
C ALA A 72 -19.11 9.07 22.28
N LEU A 73 -18.21 10.05 22.33
CA LEU A 73 -18.19 11.08 23.36
C LEU A 73 -19.45 11.95 23.32
N TRP A 74 -19.82 12.45 22.14
CA TRP A 74 -21.06 13.23 21.97
C TRP A 74 -22.31 12.42 22.32
N THR A 75 -22.35 11.15 21.94
CA THR A 75 -23.47 10.26 22.27
C THR A 75 -23.65 10.13 23.79
N ARG A 76 -22.56 9.97 24.55
CA ARG A 76 -22.61 9.91 26.02
C ARG A 76 -23.10 11.21 26.63
N VAL A 77 -22.61 12.35 26.15
CA VAL A 77 -23.03 13.67 26.63
C VAL A 77 -24.52 13.91 26.36
N SER A 78 -24.99 13.61 25.15
CA SER A 78 -26.41 13.73 24.79
C SER A 78 -27.30 12.82 25.62
N ALA A 79 -26.86 11.59 25.90
CA ALA A 79 -27.62 10.67 26.75
C ALA A 79 -27.81 11.22 28.17
N VAL A 80 -26.76 11.82 28.77
CA VAL A 80 -26.87 12.46 30.09
C VAL A 80 -27.79 13.67 30.06
N ALA A 81 -27.68 14.52 29.03
CA ALA A 81 -28.56 15.68 28.88
C ALA A 81 -30.04 15.28 28.75
N MET A 82 -30.33 14.22 28.00
CA MET A 82 -31.68 13.64 27.88
C MET A 82 -32.17 13.06 29.20
N ALA A 83 -31.32 12.39 29.98
CA ALA A 83 -31.71 11.88 31.30
C ALA A 83 -32.09 13.04 32.24
N LEU A 84 -31.30 14.12 32.26
CA LEU A 84 -31.57 15.30 33.08
C LEU A 84 -32.84 16.03 32.65
N SER A 85 -33.11 16.14 31.34
CA SER A 85 -34.32 16.80 30.84
C SER A 85 -35.58 16.04 31.26
N VAL A 86 -35.56 14.70 31.17
CA VAL A 86 -36.67 13.85 31.63
C VAL A 86 -36.90 14.04 33.14
N VAL A 87 -35.84 14.03 33.95
CA VAL A 87 -35.96 14.25 35.40
C VAL A 87 -36.55 15.62 35.72
N ALA A 88 -36.10 16.67 35.04
CA ALA A 88 -36.61 18.04 35.25
C ALA A 88 -38.09 18.17 34.87
N ILE A 89 -38.50 17.57 33.73
CA ILE A 89 -39.90 17.57 33.28
C ILE A 89 -40.79 16.84 34.30
N VAL A 90 -40.38 15.64 34.72
CA VAL A 90 -41.14 14.84 35.69
C VAL A 90 -41.19 15.53 37.05
N GLY A 91 -40.07 16.02 37.56
CA GLY A 91 -40.00 16.75 38.83
C GLY A 91 -40.83 18.03 38.83
N GLY A 92 -40.76 18.82 37.75
CA GLY A 92 -41.56 20.03 37.58
C GLY A 92 -43.07 19.75 37.54
N TYR A 93 -43.48 18.64 36.91
CA TYR A 93 -44.88 18.18 36.92
C TYR A 93 -45.37 17.87 38.33
N PHE A 94 -44.56 17.19 39.16
CA PHE A 94 -44.94 16.86 40.54
C PHE A 94 -44.96 18.07 41.48
N VAL A 95 -44.10 19.07 41.26
CA VAL A 95 -44.09 20.30 42.07
C VAL A 95 -45.25 21.25 41.71
N SER A 96 -45.75 21.20 40.47
CA SER A 96 -46.84 22.09 40.00
C SER A 96 -48.25 21.56 40.27
N LYS A 97 -48.38 20.43 40.97
CA LYS A 97 -49.65 19.73 41.22
C LYS A 97 -49.99 19.76 42.71
#